data_AF-A0A2I0M315-F1
#
_entry.id   AF-A0A2I0M315-F1
#
_cell.length_a   1.000
_cell.length_b   1.000
_cell.length_c   1.000
_cell.angle_alpha   90.00
_cell.angle_beta   90.00
_cell.angle_gamma   90.00
#
_symmetry.space_group_name_H-M   'P 1'
#
loop_
_entity.id
_entity.type
_entity.pdbx_description
1 polymer ?
#
loop_
_entity_poly.entity_id
_entity_poly.type
_entity_poly.pdbx_seq_one_letter_code
_entity_poly.pdbx_strand_id
1 'polypeptide(L)'
;MLPGVRPLNGALSRQGQPVYSPGEEIFNRGVSGQGRQVAGMEEGDRQHPAPTAPPGRPHGEKLQLLLRRSQEAKHSAYCPYSRFPVGAALLTAGGEIFSGCNVENACYSLGVCAERTAILKAISEGHTSFRAMAIASDMGDNFIVPCGACRQMMREFGTDWDIYLTKADGTYIVKRLEELLPLSFGPEDLKKV
;
A
#
# COMPACT_ATOMS: atom_id res chain seq x y z
N MET A 1 21.89 -33.95 9.40
CA MET A 1 22.66 -33.03 8.55
C MET A 1 21.77 -31.84 8.20
N LEU A 2 22.01 -30.69 8.81
CA LEU A 2 21.40 -29.40 8.47
C LEU A 2 22.54 -28.50 7.94
N PRO A 3 22.41 -27.83 6.80
CA PRO A 3 23.48 -26.98 6.28
C PRO A 3 23.30 -25.51 6.70
N GLY A 4 24.39 -24.91 7.19
CA GLY A 4 24.78 -23.57 6.73
C GLY A 4 24.43 -22.37 7.59
N VAL A 5 25.05 -22.24 8.76
CA VAL A 5 25.38 -20.91 9.33
C VAL A 5 26.89 -20.81 9.38
N ARG A 6 27.48 -19.90 8.58
CA ARG A 6 28.92 -19.61 8.65
C ARG A 6 29.19 -18.67 9.82
N PRO A 7 30.21 -18.92 10.67
CA PRO A 7 30.63 -17.94 11.67
C PRO A 7 31.47 -16.84 11.02
N LEU A 8 31.23 -15.59 11.44
CA LEU A 8 32.12 -14.45 11.20
C LEU A 8 33.38 -14.63 12.06
N ASN A 9 34.53 -14.80 11.42
CA ASN A 9 35.83 -14.74 12.09
C ASN A 9 36.09 -13.31 12.58
N GLY A 10 35.81 -13.05 13.85
CA GLY A 10 36.35 -11.91 14.61
C GLY A 10 37.34 -12.45 15.64
N ALA A 11 38.63 -12.15 15.46
CA ALA A 11 39.69 -12.54 16.37
C ALA A 11 39.47 -11.91 17.75
N LEU A 12 39.53 -12.75 18.80
CA LEU A 12 39.63 -12.33 20.20
C LEU A 12 41.00 -12.72 20.75
N SER A 13 41.82 -11.74 21.08
CA SER A 13 42.80 -11.83 22.17
C SER A 13 43.04 -10.41 22.71
N ARG A 14 42.54 -10.05 23.90
CA ARG A 14 43.08 -10.27 25.27
C ARG A 14 43.72 -8.97 25.79
N GLN A 15 43.08 -8.42 26.83
CA GLN A 15 43.44 -7.27 27.70
C GLN A 15 43.12 -5.85 27.18
N GLY A 16 42.43 -5.07 28.02
CA GLY A 16 42.30 -3.60 27.89
C GLY A 16 40.86 -3.09 27.83
N GLN A 17 40.43 -2.35 28.86
CA GLN A 17 39.14 -1.67 28.94
C GLN A 17 38.91 -0.65 27.81
N PRO A 18 37.66 -0.29 27.46
CA PRO A 18 37.42 0.80 26.53
C PRO A 18 37.84 2.14 27.16
N VAL A 19 38.84 2.77 26.55
CA VAL A 19 39.27 4.13 26.87
C VAL A 19 38.30 5.09 26.18
N TYR A 20 37.45 5.77 26.95
CA TYR A 20 36.71 6.92 26.46
C TYR A 20 37.68 8.11 26.41
N SER A 21 37.92 8.67 25.22
CA SER A 21 38.68 9.92 25.06
C SER A 21 37.71 11.06 24.75
N PRO A 22 37.76 12.21 25.47
CA PRO A 22 36.84 13.32 25.27
C PRO A 22 37.38 14.32 24.23
N GLY A 23 36.49 14.73 23.32
CA GLY A 23 36.45 16.06 22.70
C GLY A 23 37.42 16.33 21.56
N GLU A 24 36.91 16.39 20.33
CA GLU A 24 37.28 17.41 19.35
C GLU A 24 36.03 17.82 18.55
N GLU A 25 35.62 19.08 18.74
CA GLU A 25 34.66 19.78 17.88
C GLU A 25 35.28 19.96 16.48
N ILE A 26 34.60 19.52 15.43
CA ILE A 26 34.91 19.94 14.06
C ILE A 26 33.66 20.56 13.43
N PHE A 27 33.56 21.85 13.72
CA PHE A 27 33.35 22.93 12.77
C PHE A 27 32.33 22.73 11.64
N ASN A 28 31.17 23.34 11.91
CA ASN A 28 30.17 23.82 10.97
C ASN A 28 30.81 24.47 9.72
N ARG A 29 30.83 23.74 8.59
CA ARG A 29 31.12 24.31 7.27
C ARG A 29 29.79 24.62 6.58
N GLY A 30 29.54 25.93 6.45
CA GLY A 30 28.35 26.48 5.84
C GLY A 30 28.11 25.95 4.43
N VAL A 31 26.87 25.50 4.21
CA VAL A 31 26.28 25.45 2.88
C VAL A 31 25.70 26.84 2.63
N SER A 32 26.42 27.64 1.85
CA SER A 32 25.89 28.83 1.21
C SER A 32 24.91 28.38 0.10
N GLY A 33 23.68 28.10 0.50
CA GLY A 33 22.54 27.93 -0.39
C GLY A 33 21.59 29.09 -0.15
N GLN A 34 21.37 29.90 -1.18
CA GLN A 34 20.46 31.06 -1.15
C GLN A 34 19.14 30.71 -0.47
N GLY A 35 18.81 31.45 0.58
CA GLY A 35 17.51 31.37 1.25
C GLY A 35 16.42 31.70 0.24
N ARG A 36 15.72 30.67 -0.23
CA ARG A 36 14.45 30.85 -0.92
C ARG A 36 13.45 31.24 0.16
N GLN A 37 13.03 32.50 0.14
CA GLN A 37 11.92 32.98 0.97
C GLN A 37 10.76 31.98 0.85
N VAL A 38 10.38 31.39 1.98
CA VAL A 38 9.07 30.76 2.13
C VAL A 38 8.08 31.90 2.11
N ALA A 39 7.61 32.23 0.90
CA ALA A 39 6.41 33.02 0.74
C ALA A 39 5.28 32.26 1.44
N GLY A 40 4.56 32.95 2.33
CA GLY A 40 3.44 32.39 3.07
C GLY A 40 2.47 31.70 2.12
N MET A 41 2.31 30.40 2.28
CA MET A 41 1.20 29.68 1.69
C MET A 41 0.02 29.89 2.63
N GLU A 42 -0.92 30.70 2.19
CA GLU A 42 -2.26 30.75 2.77
C GLU A 42 -2.83 29.32 2.83
N GLU A 43 -3.51 29.00 3.93
CA GLU A 43 -4.28 27.77 4.12
C GLU A 43 -5.45 27.73 3.13
N GLY A 44 -5.14 27.48 1.86
CA GLY A 44 -6.09 27.18 0.82
C GLY A 44 -6.61 25.77 1.02
N ASP A 45 -7.88 25.69 1.42
CA ASP A 45 -8.74 24.51 1.42
C ASP A 45 -8.35 23.56 0.27
N ARG A 46 -7.69 22.43 0.57
CA ARG A 46 -7.34 21.39 -0.42
C ARG A 46 -8.63 20.69 -0.83
N GLN A 47 -9.42 21.36 -1.65
CA GLN A 47 -10.62 20.82 -2.25
C GLN A 47 -10.18 19.78 -3.28
N HIS A 48 -10.21 18.52 -2.87
CA HIS A 48 -10.19 17.40 -3.81
C HIS A 48 -11.37 17.60 -4.77
N PRO A 49 -11.14 17.60 -6.10
CA PRO A 49 -12.22 17.78 -7.05
C PRO A 49 -13.27 16.69 -6.81
N ALA A 50 -14.53 17.11 -6.76
CA ALA A 50 -15.67 16.19 -6.62
C ALA A 50 -15.60 15.12 -7.72
N PRO A 51 -15.91 13.85 -7.42
CA PRO A 51 -15.83 12.78 -8.40
C PRO A 51 -16.76 13.09 -9.58
N THR A 52 -16.18 13.27 -10.75
CA THR A 52 -16.90 13.25 -12.04
C THR A 52 -17.59 11.89 -12.19
N ALA A 53 -18.73 11.85 -12.88
CA ALA A 53 -19.53 10.64 -13.12
C ALA A 53 -18.68 9.38 -13.38
N PRO A 54 -19.06 8.22 -12.83
CA PRO A 54 -18.17 7.07 -12.79
C PRO A 54 -17.77 6.62 -14.19
N PRO A 55 -16.46 6.51 -14.48
CA PRO A 55 -16.03 5.80 -15.67
C PRO A 55 -16.53 4.35 -15.53
N GLY A 56 -17.33 3.87 -16.49
CA GLY A 56 -17.95 2.53 -16.42
C GLY A 56 -16.94 1.40 -16.20
N ARG A 57 -17.37 0.16 -15.95
CA ARG A 57 -16.46 -0.98 -15.65
C ARG A 57 -15.27 -1.12 -16.60
N PRO A 58 -14.04 -1.42 -16.14
CA PRO A 58 -12.95 -1.77 -17.04
C PRO A 58 -13.30 -3.05 -17.81
N HIS A 59 -12.96 -3.07 -19.09
CA HIS A 59 -13.24 -4.17 -20.01
C HIS A 59 -12.06 -4.43 -20.95
N GLY A 60 -12.09 -5.56 -21.67
CA GLY A 60 -11.08 -5.91 -22.67
C GLY A 60 -9.67 -5.98 -22.08
N GLU A 61 -8.69 -5.44 -22.81
CA GLU A 61 -7.27 -5.47 -22.45
C GLU A 61 -6.97 -4.82 -21.10
N LYS A 62 -7.66 -3.73 -20.75
CA LYS A 62 -7.42 -3.02 -19.49
C LYS A 62 -7.80 -3.88 -18.28
N LEU A 63 -8.91 -4.62 -18.37
CA LEU A 63 -9.32 -5.56 -17.33
C LEU A 63 -8.32 -6.73 -17.21
N GLN A 64 -7.91 -7.31 -18.33
CA GLN A 64 -6.92 -8.39 -18.33
C GLN A 64 -5.59 -7.96 -17.72
N LEU A 65 -5.16 -6.73 -18.04
CA LEU A 65 -3.98 -6.14 -17.42
C LEU A 65 -4.16 -5.96 -15.90
N LEU A 66 -5.31 -5.48 -15.44
CA LEU A 66 -5.60 -5.30 -14.01
C LEU A 66 -5.52 -6.63 -13.24
N LEU A 67 -6.18 -7.68 -13.75
CA LEU A 67 -6.17 -9.02 -13.17
C LEU A 67 -4.77 -9.64 -13.18
N ARG A 68 -4.04 -9.48 -14.28
CA ARG A 68 -2.66 -9.96 -14.38
C ARG A 68 -1.74 -9.26 -13.38
N ARG A 69 -1.86 -7.93 -13.23
CA ARG A 69 -1.04 -7.15 -12.31
C ARG A 69 -1.28 -7.52 -10.85
N SER A 70 -2.50 -7.85 -10.45
CA SER A 70 -2.76 -8.30 -9.07
C SER A 70 -2.12 -9.66 -8.80
N GLN A 71 -2.16 -10.59 -9.76
CA GLN A 71 -1.48 -11.89 -9.67
C GLN A 71 0.04 -11.74 -9.61
N GLU A 72 0.64 -10.91 -10.48
CA GLU A 72 2.09 -10.65 -10.48
C GLU A 72 2.55 -10.02 -9.16
N ALA A 73 1.77 -9.10 -8.59
CA ALA A 73 2.12 -8.42 -7.34
C ALA A 73 2.29 -9.37 -6.15
N LYS A 74 1.51 -10.46 -6.12
CA LYS A 74 1.55 -11.49 -5.07
C LYS A 74 2.95 -12.07 -4.88
N HIS A 75 3.74 -12.19 -5.95
CA HIS A 75 5.11 -12.73 -5.88
C HIS A 75 6.09 -11.86 -5.08
N SER A 76 5.73 -10.60 -4.81
CA SER A 76 6.53 -9.68 -4.01
C SER A 76 6.11 -9.63 -2.54
N ALA A 77 5.09 -10.41 -2.14
CA ALA A 77 4.57 -10.41 -0.78
C ALA A 77 5.67 -10.79 0.24
N TYR A 78 5.78 -9.99 1.30
CA TYR A 78 6.58 -10.34 2.46
C TYR A 78 5.65 -10.90 3.52
N CYS A 79 5.43 -12.22 3.51
CA CYS A 79 4.51 -12.87 4.42
C CYS A 79 5.11 -14.13 5.08
N PRO A 80 6.26 -14.01 5.79
CA PRO A 80 6.91 -15.18 6.37
C PRO A 80 6.12 -15.82 7.52
N TYR A 81 5.20 -15.07 8.14
CA TYR A 81 4.44 -15.51 9.31
C TYR A 81 3.20 -16.29 8.90
N SER A 82 2.33 -15.69 8.06
CA SER A 82 1.12 -16.38 7.58
C SER A 82 1.40 -17.36 6.45
N ARG A 83 2.45 -17.11 5.65
CA ARG A 83 2.69 -17.79 4.36
C ARG A 83 1.50 -17.67 3.41
N PHE A 84 0.75 -16.58 3.54
CA PHE A 84 -0.44 -16.29 2.75
C PHE A 84 -0.20 -15.05 1.88
N PRO A 85 0.32 -15.22 0.65
CA PRO A 85 0.65 -14.10 -0.21
C PRO A 85 -0.62 -13.54 -0.87
N VAL A 86 -0.75 -12.22 -0.84
CA VAL A 86 -1.85 -11.46 -1.44
C VAL A 86 -1.26 -10.38 -2.32
N GLY A 87 -1.80 -10.25 -3.53
CA GLY A 87 -1.48 -9.17 -4.46
C GLY A 87 -2.72 -8.36 -4.80
N ALA A 88 -2.55 -7.07 -5.03
CA ALA A 88 -3.60 -6.16 -5.46
C ALA A 88 -3.11 -5.28 -6.61
N ALA A 89 -4.03 -4.89 -7.48
CA ALA A 89 -3.80 -3.90 -8.51
C ALA A 89 -4.96 -2.91 -8.56
N LEU A 90 -4.62 -1.63 -8.51
CA LEU A 90 -5.53 -0.49 -8.42
C LEU A 90 -5.51 0.29 -9.73
N LEU A 91 -6.68 0.48 -10.35
CA LEU A 91 -6.86 1.30 -11.54
C LEU A 91 -7.31 2.71 -11.13
N THR A 92 -6.52 3.72 -11.49
CA THR A 92 -6.88 5.13 -11.28
C THR A 92 -7.91 5.60 -12.32
N ALA A 93 -8.57 6.73 -12.05
CA ALA A 93 -9.43 7.39 -13.04
C ALA A 93 -8.66 7.82 -14.31
N GLY A 94 -7.37 8.16 -14.17
CA GLY A 94 -6.46 8.46 -15.28
C GLY A 94 -6.04 7.23 -16.11
N GLY A 95 -6.38 6.03 -15.66
CA GLY A 95 -6.11 4.78 -16.39
C GLY A 95 -4.77 4.12 -16.06
N GLU A 96 -4.03 4.65 -15.10
CA GLU A 96 -2.79 4.08 -14.56
C GLU A 96 -3.08 2.95 -13.58
N ILE A 97 -2.12 2.02 -13.44
CA ILE A 97 -2.27 0.86 -12.57
C ILE A 97 -1.14 0.83 -11.54
N PHE A 98 -1.54 0.82 -10.26
CA PHE A 98 -0.64 0.68 -9.13
C PHE A 98 -0.82 -0.70 -8.49
N SER A 99 0.27 -1.44 -8.35
CA SER A 99 0.27 -2.75 -7.68
C SER A 99 0.75 -2.65 -6.23
N GLY A 100 0.28 -3.58 -5.41
CA GLY A 100 0.69 -3.75 -4.02
C GLY A 100 0.63 -5.20 -3.58
N CYS A 101 1.34 -5.53 -2.52
CA CYS A 101 1.31 -6.85 -1.89
C CYS A 101 1.23 -6.70 -0.37
N ASN A 102 0.85 -7.77 0.33
CA ASN A 102 0.88 -7.75 1.79
C ASN A 102 2.33 -7.79 2.30
N VAL A 103 2.59 -6.99 3.33
CA VAL A 103 3.88 -6.92 4.03
C VAL A 103 3.59 -7.10 5.51
N GLU A 104 4.06 -8.21 6.05
CA GLU A 104 3.90 -8.58 7.44
C GLU A 104 5.01 -8.02 8.32
N ASN A 105 4.78 -8.08 9.62
CA ASN A 105 5.73 -7.67 10.65
C ASN A 105 5.61 -8.62 11.85
N ALA A 106 6.70 -8.78 12.61
CA ALA A 106 6.70 -9.55 13.85
C ALA A 106 5.64 -9.03 14.85
N CYS A 107 5.46 -7.71 14.91
CA CYS A 107 4.31 -7.10 15.55
C CYS A 107 3.14 -7.07 14.55
N TYR A 108 2.22 -8.04 14.67
CA TYR A 108 1.20 -8.30 13.63
C TYR A 108 0.33 -7.09 13.30
N SER A 109 0.09 -6.19 14.26
CA SER A 109 -0.69 -4.96 14.05
C SER A 109 -0.01 -3.94 13.11
N LEU A 110 1.30 -4.07 12.88
CA LEU A 110 2.04 -3.21 11.94
C LEU A 110 2.01 -3.73 10.50
N GLY A 111 1.45 -4.92 10.26
CA GLY A 111 1.30 -5.47 8.93
C GLY A 111 0.33 -4.66 8.06
N VAL A 112 0.63 -4.61 6.75
CA VAL A 112 -0.21 -3.92 5.76
C VAL A 112 -0.69 -4.90 4.69
N CYS A 113 -1.96 -4.78 4.32
CA CYS A 113 -2.58 -5.62 3.30
C CYS A 113 -2.25 -5.11 1.88
N ALA A 114 -2.34 -5.98 0.88
CA ALA A 114 -2.01 -5.66 -0.51
C ALA A 114 -2.81 -4.47 -1.06
N GLU A 115 -4.09 -4.40 -0.73
CA GLU A 115 -5.01 -3.35 -1.16
C GLU A 115 -4.55 -1.98 -0.65
N ARG A 116 -4.21 -1.92 0.65
CA ARG A 116 -3.72 -0.70 1.30
C ARG A 116 -2.35 -0.31 0.73
N THR A 117 -1.46 -1.26 0.48
CA THR A 117 -0.17 -1.00 -0.18
C THR A 117 -0.37 -0.36 -1.57
N ALA A 118 -1.29 -0.88 -2.39
CA ALA A 118 -1.57 -0.34 -3.73
C ALA A 118 -2.16 1.08 -3.66
N ILE A 119 -3.10 1.31 -2.73
CA ILE A 119 -3.72 2.62 -2.50
C ILE A 119 -2.69 3.64 -2.03
N LEU A 120 -1.90 3.29 -1.00
CA LEU A 120 -0.86 4.17 -0.45
C LEU A 120 0.16 4.56 -1.50
N LYS A 121 0.57 3.61 -2.35
CA LYS A 121 1.47 3.89 -3.47
C LYS A 121 0.87 4.92 -4.43
N ALA A 122 -0.35 4.67 -4.92
CA ALA A 122 -1.01 5.60 -5.85
C ALA A 122 -1.18 7.01 -5.26
N ILE A 123 -1.55 7.12 -3.98
CA ILE A 123 -1.67 8.39 -3.28
C ILE A 123 -0.33 9.11 -3.18
N SER A 124 0.73 8.39 -2.82
CA SER A 124 2.08 8.97 -2.74
C SER A 124 2.60 9.49 -4.07
N GLU A 125 2.05 8.98 -5.19
CA GLU A 125 2.36 9.39 -6.56
C GLU A 125 1.34 10.41 -7.11
N GLY A 126 0.44 10.93 -6.27
CA GLY A 126 -0.46 12.05 -6.60
C GLY A 126 -1.86 11.65 -7.08
N HIS A 127 -2.24 10.38 -7.00
CA HIS A 127 -3.57 9.91 -7.42
C HIS A 127 -4.51 9.71 -6.24
N THR A 128 -5.68 10.37 -6.28
CA THR A 128 -6.73 10.21 -5.25
C THR A 128 -8.09 9.84 -5.83
N SER A 129 -8.16 9.52 -7.13
CA SER A 129 -9.39 9.13 -7.82
C SER A 129 -9.20 7.76 -8.48
N PHE A 130 -10.08 6.83 -8.14
CA PHE A 130 -9.93 5.41 -8.45
C PHE A 130 -11.21 4.83 -9.05
N ARG A 131 -11.06 3.78 -9.86
CA ARG A 131 -12.17 3.15 -10.61
C ARG A 131 -12.40 1.70 -10.20
N ALA A 132 -11.32 0.94 -10.07
CA ALA A 132 -11.42 -0.49 -9.83
C ALA A 132 -10.19 -1.04 -9.11
N MET A 133 -10.36 -2.15 -8.42
CA MET A 133 -9.26 -2.92 -7.83
C MET A 133 -9.44 -4.41 -8.11
N ALA A 134 -8.37 -5.10 -8.48
CA ALA A 134 -8.31 -6.56 -8.49
C ALA A 134 -7.45 -7.07 -7.34
N ILE A 135 -7.89 -8.16 -6.69
CA ILE A 135 -7.21 -8.77 -5.55
C ILE A 135 -7.02 -10.26 -5.84
N ALA A 136 -5.80 -10.74 -5.62
CA ALA A 136 -5.39 -12.12 -5.87
C ALA A 136 -4.70 -12.72 -4.65
N SER A 137 -4.85 -14.03 -4.46
CA SER A 137 -4.14 -14.81 -3.44
C SER A 137 -3.88 -16.23 -3.93
N ASP A 138 -3.25 -17.06 -3.11
CA ASP A 138 -3.15 -18.53 -3.32
C ASP A 138 -4.26 -19.30 -2.58
N MET A 139 -5.30 -18.61 -2.11
CA MET A 139 -6.50 -19.27 -1.57
C MET A 139 -7.11 -20.14 -2.69
N GLY A 140 -7.43 -21.40 -2.36
CA GLY A 140 -7.90 -22.41 -3.32
C GLY A 140 -9.26 -22.06 -3.96
N ASP A 141 -10.31 -22.78 -3.60
CA ASP A 141 -11.60 -22.68 -4.29
C ASP A 141 -12.44 -21.45 -3.89
N ASN A 142 -11.92 -20.59 -3.00
CA ASN A 142 -12.62 -19.41 -2.49
C ASN A 142 -12.08 -18.12 -3.11
N PHE A 143 -12.97 -17.15 -3.31
CA PHE A 143 -12.58 -15.80 -3.72
C PHE A 143 -11.88 -15.08 -2.57
N ILE A 144 -10.77 -14.40 -2.85
CA ILE A 144 -10.16 -13.51 -1.87
C ILE A 144 -11.03 -12.26 -1.68
N VAL A 145 -11.40 -11.98 -0.43
CA VAL A 145 -12.27 -10.84 -0.09
C VAL A 145 -11.47 -9.83 0.73
N PRO A 146 -11.53 -8.52 0.44
CA PRO A 146 -10.79 -7.53 1.21
C PRO A 146 -11.27 -7.50 2.66
N CYS A 147 -10.34 -7.31 3.60
CA CYS A 147 -10.67 -7.18 5.01
C CYS A 147 -11.38 -5.85 5.30
N GLY A 148 -12.03 -5.73 6.47
CA GLY A 148 -12.78 -4.52 6.84
C GLY A 148 -11.95 -3.23 6.77
N ALA A 149 -10.69 -3.27 7.21
CA ALA A 149 -9.80 -2.12 7.15
C ALA A 149 -9.47 -1.68 5.71
N CYS A 150 -9.30 -2.63 4.78
CA CYS A 150 -9.10 -2.33 3.37
C CYS A 150 -10.35 -1.70 2.75
N ARG A 151 -11.54 -2.24 3.06
CA ARG A 151 -12.81 -1.68 2.59
C ARG A 151 -12.98 -0.24 3.05
N GLN A 152 -12.70 0.02 4.34
CA GLN A 152 -12.79 1.36 4.90
C GLN A 152 -11.76 2.31 4.26
N MET A 153 -10.55 1.84 3.96
CA MET A 153 -9.54 2.65 3.28
C MET A 153 -9.94 2.98 1.83
N MET A 154 -10.55 2.04 1.10
CA MET A 154 -11.10 2.33 -0.24
C MET A 154 -12.20 3.39 -0.14
N ARG A 155 -13.10 3.25 0.85
CA ARG A 155 -14.28 4.10 1.05
C ARG A 155 -13.93 5.57 1.24
N GLU A 156 -12.78 5.86 1.85
CA GLU A 156 -12.26 7.22 2.00
C GLU A 156 -12.15 7.96 0.66
N PHE A 157 -11.84 7.23 -0.42
CA PHE A 157 -11.65 7.79 -1.76
C PHE A 157 -12.86 7.54 -2.68
N GLY A 158 -14.03 7.32 -2.08
CA GLY A 158 -15.30 7.14 -2.77
C GLY A 158 -15.87 5.73 -2.64
N THR A 159 -17.17 5.62 -2.91
CA THR A 159 -17.92 4.36 -2.85
C THR A 159 -18.05 3.69 -4.22
N ASP A 160 -17.71 4.42 -5.29
CA ASP A 160 -17.96 4.02 -6.66
C ASP A 160 -16.85 3.18 -7.28
N TRP A 161 -16.62 1.98 -6.73
CA TRP A 161 -15.54 1.09 -7.15
C TRP A 161 -16.08 -0.26 -7.61
N ASP A 162 -15.48 -0.81 -8.67
CA ASP A 162 -15.59 -2.24 -8.97
C ASP A 162 -14.41 -3.02 -8.37
N ILE A 163 -14.72 -3.97 -7.49
CA ILE A 163 -13.73 -4.81 -6.81
C ILE A 163 -13.81 -6.23 -7.39
N TYR A 164 -12.73 -6.64 -8.04
CA TYR A 164 -12.56 -7.95 -8.66
C TYR A 164 -11.91 -8.90 -7.66
N LEU A 165 -12.72 -9.82 -7.16
CA LEU A 165 -12.33 -10.83 -6.18
C LEU A 165 -11.97 -12.10 -6.96
N THR A 166 -10.68 -12.44 -7.03
CA THR A 166 -10.22 -13.57 -7.85
C THR A 166 -10.03 -14.85 -7.03
N LYS A 167 -10.06 -15.99 -7.71
CA LYS A 167 -9.53 -17.26 -7.23
C LYS A 167 -8.13 -17.52 -7.79
N ALA A 168 -7.48 -18.57 -7.30
CA ALA A 168 -6.20 -19.04 -7.83
C ALA A 168 -6.29 -19.54 -9.29
N ASP A 169 -7.45 -20.07 -9.71
CA ASP A 169 -7.69 -20.53 -11.09
C ASP A 169 -7.92 -19.39 -12.10
N GLY A 170 -7.88 -18.14 -11.64
CA GLY A 170 -8.09 -16.94 -12.47
C GLY A 170 -9.55 -16.54 -12.67
N THR A 171 -10.52 -17.34 -12.22
CA THR A 171 -11.92 -16.92 -12.18
C THR A 171 -12.13 -15.82 -11.16
N TYR A 172 -13.14 -14.98 -11.35
CA TYR A 172 -13.42 -13.87 -10.46
C TYR A 172 -14.91 -13.55 -10.39
N ILE A 173 -15.29 -12.90 -9.30
CA ILE A 173 -16.56 -12.17 -9.19
C ILE A 173 -16.26 -10.68 -9.03
N VAL A 174 -17.25 -9.86 -9.39
CA VAL A 174 -17.16 -8.41 -9.25
C VAL A 174 -18.18 -7.97 -8.20
N LYS A 175 -17.73 -7.15 -7.26
CA LYS A 175 -18.59 -6.52 -6.26
C LYS A 175 -18.35 -5.02 -6.24
N ARG A 176 -19.43 -4.28 -6.03
CA ARG A 176 -19.34 -2.87 -5.70
C ARG A 176 -18.81 -2.69 -4.29
N LEU A 177 -18.04 -1.64 -4.03
CA LEU A 177 -17.55 -1.38 -2.67
C LEU A 177 -18.71 -1.19 -1.68
N GLU A 178 -19.80 -0.56 -2.09
CA GLU A 178 -21.02 -0.41 -1.28
C GLU A 178 -21.66 -1.75 -0.88
N GLU A 179 -21.55 -2.79 -1.72
CA GLU A 179 -22.02 -4.13 -1.39
C GLU A 179 -21.11 -4.80 -0.34
N LEU A 180 -19.83 -4.45 -0.34
CA LEU A 180 -18.84 -4.99 0.60
C LEU A 180 -18.83 -4.24 1.93
N LEU A 181 -19.25 -2.98 1.95
CA LEU A 181 -19.29 -2.14 3.14
C LEU A 181 -20.59 -1.31 3.19
N PRO A 182 -21.74 -1.98 3.41
CA PRO A 182 -23.02 -1.28 3.51
C PRO A 182 -23.05 -0.37 4.75
N LEU A 183 -23.74 0.77 4.64
CA LEU A 183 -23.90 1.76 5.73
C LEU A 183 -22.56 2.22 6.31
N SER A 184 -21.57 2.43 5.45
CA SER A 184 -20.20 2.75 5.84
C SER A 184 -20.06 4.13 6.50
N PHE A 185 -19.34 4.20 7.62
CA PHE A 185 -18.85 5.45 8.19
C PHE A 185 -17.89 6.18 7.24
N GLY A 186 -17.93 7.52 7.18
CA GLY A 186 -16.91 8.31 6.48
C GLY A 186 -17.03 9.83 6.63
N PRO A 187 -16.44 10.62 5.70
CA PRO A 187 -16.29 12.07 5.89
C PRO A 187 -17.59 12.84 6.18
N GLU A 188 -18.71 12.38 5.64
CA GLU A 188 -20.03 12.98 5.88
C GLU A 188 -20.56 12.83 7.31
N ASP A 189 -20.06 11.87 8.09
CA ASP A 189 -20.48 11.66 9.47
C ASP A 189 -19.82 12.66 10.42
N LEU A 190 -18.60 13.11 10.09
CA LEU A 190 -17.85 14.10 10.88
C LEU A 190 -18.39 15.53 10.70
N LYS A 191 -19.10 15.81 9.60
CA LYS A 191 -19.70 17.13 9.33
C LYS A 191 -20.96 17.41 10.16
N LYS A 192 -21.46 16.40 10.88
CA LYS A 192 -22.72 16.46 11.65
C LYS A 192 -22.49 16.63 13.16
N VAL A 193 -21.23 16.83 13.58
CA VAL A 193 -20.83 16.99 14.98
C VAL A 193 -20.57 18.45 15.29
#